data_AF-A0A7L0MVU8-F1
#
_entry.id   AF-A0A7L0MVU8-F1
#
_cell.length_a   1.000
_cell.length_b   1.000
_cell.length_c   1.000
_cell.angle_alpha   90.00
_cell.angle_beta   90.00
_cell.angle_gamma   90.00
#
_symmetry.space_group_name_H-M   'P 1'
#
loop_
_entity.id
_entity.type
_entity.pdbx_description
1 polymer ?
#
loop_
_entity_poly.entity_id
_entity_poly.type
_entity_poly.pdbx_seq_one_letter_code
_entity_poly.pdbx_strand_id
1 'polypeptide(L)' 'DLDVGEYRGHKVSVWDLLHSKYIPEENRKELLELYQAGELTLDQVKTVVSTIVSKAEAAKAKESSPSAESTAAGAEHT' A
#
# COMPACT_ATOMS: atom_id res chain seq x y z
N ASP A 1 -0.23 14.20 9.23
CA ASP A 1 -1.12 13.05 9.47
C ASP A 1 -1.24 12.32 8.16
N LEU A 2 -1.05 11.00 8.14
CA LEU A 2 -1.09 10.20 6.91
C LEU A 2 -2.33 9.31 6.98
N ASP A 3 -3.36 9.67 6.22
CA ASP A 3 -4.60 8.90 6.10
C ASP A 3 -4.38 7.76 5.09
N VAL A 4 -3.74 6.69 5.56
CA VAL A 4 -3.51 5.48 4.75
C VAL A 4 -3.85 4.23 5.58
N GLY A 5 -4.86 3.48 5.14
CA GLY A 5 -5.16 2.12 5.58
C GLY A 5 -5.04 1.87 7.09
N GLU A 6 -4.25 0.85 7.44
CA GLU A 6 -4.03 0.40 8.82
C GLU A 6 -3.23 1.41 9.68
N TYR A 7 -2.63 2.41 9.04
CA TYR A 7 -1.88 3.49 9.69
C TYR A 7 -2.71 4.74 9.95
N ARG A 8 -3.99 4.72 9.58
CA ARG A 8 -4.93 5.81 9.84
C ARG A 8 -5.02 6.09 11.34
N GLY A 9 -4.67 7.32 11.75
CA GLY A 9 -4.64 7.74 13.14
C GLY A 9 -3.33 7.40 13.90
N HIS A 10 -2.36 6.76 13.25
CA HIS A 10 -1.02 6.56 13.79
C HIS A 10 -0.03 7.57 13.21
N LYS A 11 0.86 8.08 14.06
CA LYS A 11 1.94 8.98 13.66
C LYS A 11 3.08 8.18 13.05
N VAL A 12 2.87 7.65 11.85
CA VAL A 12 3.90 6.91 11.12
C VAL A 12 4.87 7.84 10.41
N SER A 13 6.15 7.47 10.43
CA SER A 13 7.20 8.19 9.72
C SER A 13 7.34 7.65 8.30
N VAL A 14 7.84 8.49 7.39
CA VAL A 14 8.17 8.10 6.00
C VAL A 14 9.11 6.88 5.98
N TRP A 15 9.99 6.79 6.97
CA TRP A 15 10.91 5.66 7.13
C TRP A 15 10.22 4.36 7.55
N ASP A 16 9.20 4.46 8.40
CA ASP A 16 8.34 3.35 8.80
C ASP A 16 7.56 2.79 7.59
N LEU A 17 7.04 3.69 6.75
CA LEU A 17 6.34 3.32 5.51
C LEU A 17 7.26 2.64 4.49
N LEU A 18 8.51 3.10 4.37
CA LEU A 18 9.49 2.49 3.47
C LEU A 18 9.89 1.06 3.90
N HIS A 19 9.79 0.77 5.19
CA HIS A 19 10.01 -0.57 5.74
C HIS A 19 8.71 -1.38 5.88
N SER A 20 7.57 -0.78 5.55
CA SER A 20 6.27 -1.44 5.61
C SER A 20 5.98 -2.21 4.33
N LYS A 21 4.99 -3.11 4.42
CA LYS A 21 4.46 -3.91 3.30
C LYS A 21 3.89 -3.07 2.15
N TYR A 22 3.67 -1.78 2.38
CA TYR A 22 3.23 -0.83 1.35
C TYR A 22 4.28 -0.58 0.28
N ILE A 23 5.56 -0.64 0.63
CA ILE A 23 6.65 -0.39 -0.32
C ILE A 23 7.41 -1.69 -0.54
N PRO A 24 7.38 -2.26 -1.76
CA PRO A 24 8.13 -3.45 -2.06
C PRO A 24 9.63 -3.16 -1.98
N GLU A 25 10.42 -4.20 -1.69
CA GLU A 25 11.87 -4.08 -1.49
C GLU A 25 12.58 -3.45 -2.70
N GLU A 26 12.09 -3.73 -3.92
CA GLU A 26 12.61 -3.19 -5.17
C GLU A 26 12.51 -1.66 -5.23
N ASN A 27 11.32 -1.10 -4.96
CA ASN A 27 11.12 0.35 -4.88
C ASN A 27 11.95 0.99 -3.76
N ARG A 28 12.08 0.32 -2.62
CA ARG A 28 12.91 0.81 -1.51
C ARG A 28 14.38 0.89 -1.93
N LYS A 29 14.88 -0.15 -2.60
CA LYS A 29 16.26 -0.23 -3.04
C LYS A 29 16.56 0.86 -4.06
N GLU A 30 15.71 1.03 -5.06
CA GLU A 30 15.85 2.09 -6.07
C GLU A 30 15.83 3.49 -5.45
N LEU A 31 14.91 3.76 -4.51
CA LEU A 31 14.87 5.03 -3.76
C LEU A 31 16.16 5.31 -2.99
N LEU A 32 16.71 4.29 -2.33
CA LEU A 32 17.95 4.38 -1.56
C LEU A 32 19.17 4.58 -2.45
N GLU A 33 19.20 3.94 -3.62
CA GLU A 33 20.27 4.10 -4.61
C GLU A 33 20.26 5.52 -5.19
N LEU A 34 19.10 6.03 -5.59
CA LEU A 34 18.95 7.40 -6.11
C LEU A 34 19.25 8.46 -5.03
N TYR A 35 18.85 8.23 -3.78
CA TYR A 35 19.20 9.11 -2.66
C TYR A 35 20.70 9.10 -2.35
N GLN A 36 21.35 7.94 -2.35
CA GLN A 36 22.81 7.83 -2.18
C GLN A 36 23.58 8.44 -3.35
N ALA A 37 23.06 8.32 -4.57
CA ALA A 37 23.60 8.96 -5.76
C ALA A 37 23.45 10.49 -5.73
N GLY A 38 22.64 11.02 -4.81
CA GLY A 38 22.32 12.45 -4.73
C GLY A 38 21.35 12.93 -5.83
N GLU A 39 20.80 12.00 -6.61
CA GLU A 39 19.79 12.29 -7.63
C GLU A 39 18.42 12.61 -7.00
N LEU A 40 18.19 12.10 -5.78
CA LEU A 40 16.92 12.23 -5.09
C LEU A 40 17.09 12.96 -3.76
N THR A 41 16.26 13.97 -3.52
CA THR A 41 16.27 14.72 -2.25
C THR A 41 15.30 14.12 -1.25
N LEU A 42 15.48 14.43 0.04
CA LEU A 42 14.60 13.93 1.10
C LEU A 42 13.11 14.26 0.84
N ASP A 43 12.81 15.41 0.23
CA ASP A 43 11.45 15.81 -0.10
C ASP A 43 10.84 14.95 -1.23
N GLN A 44 11.66 14.62 -2.24
CA GLN A 44 11.27 13.68 -3.28
C GLN A 44 11.07 12.28 -2.73
N VAL A 45 11.91 11.81 -1.80
CA VAL A 45 11.72 10.51 -1.12
C VAL A 45 10.34 10.46 -0.49
N LYS A 46 9.94 11.51 0.26
CA LYS A 46 8.61 11.59 0.87
C LYS A 46 7.49 11.54 -0.17
N THR A 47 7.67 12.24 -1.29
CA THR A 47 6.68 12.28 -2.38
C THR A 47 6.50 10.91 -3.01
N VAL A 48 7.60 10.22 -3.34
CA VAL A 48 7.56 8.88 -3.93
C VAL A 48 6.93 7.88 -2.95
N VAL A 49 7.36 7.89 -1.69
CA VAL A 49 6.77 7.04 -0.63
C VAL A 49 5.26 7.26 -0.51
N SER A 50 4.83 8.52 -0.42
CA SER A 50 3.40 8.86 -0.32
C SER A 50 2.62 8.38 -1.54
N THR A 51 3.21 8.48 -2.73
CA THR A 51 2.61 8.03 -4.00
C THR A 51 2.44 6.51 -4.05
N ILE A 52 3.47 5.76 -3.67
CA ILE A 52 3.42 4.28 -3.63
C ILE A 52 2.35 3.83 -2.65
N VAL A 53 2.34 4.41 -1.47
CA VAL A 53 1.40 4.13 -0.39
C VAL A 53 -0.04 4.43 -0.82
N SER A 54 -0.27 5.56 -1.49
CA SER A 54 -1.57 5.92 -2.06
C SER A 54 -2.03 4.95 -3.16
N LYS A 55 -1.12 4.54 -4.06
CA LYS A 55 -1.42 3.52 -5.08
C LYS A 55 -1.73 2.16 -4.47
N ALA A 56 -1.01 1.75 -3.44
CA ALA A 56 -1.20 0.47 -2.77
C ALA A 56 -2.58 0.40 -2.08
N GLU A 57 -3.03 1.47 -1.43
CA GLU A 57 -4.41 1.56 -0.90
C GLU A 57 -5.46 1.51 -2.00
N ALA A 58 -5.24 2.25 -3.09
CA ALA A 58 -6.17 2.25 -4.22
C ALA A 58 -6.27 0.86 -4.89
N ALA A 59 -5.17 0.10 -4.92
CA ALA A 59 -5.17 -1.28 -5.38
C ALA A 59 -5.91 -2.21 -4.40
N LYS A 60 -5.64 -2.08 -3.09
CA LYS A 60 -6.30 -2.87 -2.03
C LYS A 60 -7.82 -2.65 -1.99
N ALA A 61 -8.28 -1.43 -2.29
CA ALA A 61 -9.70 -1.11 -2.39
C ALA A 61 -10.42 -1.81 -3.57
N LYS A 62 -9.69 -2.32 -4.57
CA LYS A 62 -10.27 -3.07 -5.69
C LYS A 62 -10.30 -4.59 -5.51
N GLU A 63 -9.62 -5.13 -4.50
CA GLU A 63 -9.60 -6.58 -4.22
C GLU A 63 -10.53 -6.97 -3.05
N SER A 64 -11.03 -5.99 -2.30
CA SER A 64 -12.06 -6.19 -1.27
C SER A 64 -13.47 -5.90 -1.83
N SER A 65 -13.83 -6.56 -2.93
CA SER A 65 -15.22 -6.97 -3.13
C SER A 65 -15.34 -8.40 -2.62
N PRO A 66 -15.74 -8.62 -1.35
CA PRO A 66 -16.19 -9.92 -0.92
C PRO A 66 -17.52 -10.19 -1.60
N SER A 67 -17.53 -10.99 -2.65
CA SER A 67 -18.72 -11.74 -3.01
C SER A 67 -18.76 -13.01 -2.16
N ALA A 68 -18.91 -12.83 -0.85
CA ALA A 68 -19.42 -13.84 0.08
C ALA A 68 -20.85 -13.35 0.42
N GLU A 69 -21.93 -14.13 0.47
CA GLU A 69 -22.17 -15.56 0.55
C GLU A 69 -23.71 -15.74 0.66
N SER A 70 -24.19 -16.99 0.57
CA SER A 70 -25.48 -17.51 1.09
C SER A 70 -26.69 -17.48 0.14
N THR A 71 -27.55 -18.50 0.02
CA THR A 71 -27.65 -19.91 0.47
C THR A 71 -29.01 -20.45 -0.03
N ALA A 72 -29.12 -21.78 -0.15
CA ALA A 72 -30.37 -22.59 -0.17
C ALA A 72 -31.19 -22.57 -1.46
N ALA A 73 -31.80 -23.64 -1.96
CA ALA A 73 -31.99 -25.01 -1.49
C ALA A 73 -32.15 -25.92 -2.73
N GLY A 74 -31.93 -27.22 -2.54
CA GLY A 74 -32.09 -28.22 -3.59
C GLY A 74 -33.52 -28.36 -4.10
N ALA A 75 -33.61 -28.85 -5.34
CA ALA A 75 -34.72 -29.59 -5.93
C ALA A 75 -34.10 -30.27 -7.17
N GLU A 76 -33.56 -31.48 -7.02
CA GLU A 76 -34.25 -32.77 -7.16
C GLU A 76 -34.13 -33.34 -8.59
N HIS A 77 -33.55 -34.54 -8.66
CA HIS A 77 -33.57 -35.41 -9.84
C HIS A 77 -34.97 -36.01 -9.99
N THR A 78 -35.54 -35.91 -11.18
CA THR A 78 -36.40 -36.95 -11.79
C THR A 78 -36.16 -36.99 -13.27
#